data_AF-A0A7J8Z0S5-F1
#
_entry.id   AF-A0A7J8Z0S5-F1
#
_cell.length_a   1.000
_cell.length_b   1.000
_cell.length_c   1.000
_cell.angle_alpha   90.00
_cell.angle_beta   90.00
_cell.angle_gamma   90.00
#
_symmetry.space_group_name_H-M   'P 1'
#
loop_
_entity.id
_entity.type
_entity.pdbx_description
1 polymer ?
#
loop_
_entity_poly.entity_id
_entity_poly.type
_entity_poly.pdbx_seq_one_letter_code
_entity_poly.pdbx_strand_id
1 'polypeptide(L)'
;MESSSKLSHTRAEYIFISDTFAYVENEREPSKIPTKQNIRKALKWLVYGCQPGDSLVFHFSGHGTRQKDYNHDEVDGFDEALCPLDHETEGNIIDDEINDTIVKPLTRGTTLHAIIDACYSGTVLDLPFVCRMNKEGRYTWEDQRNPLFYKRTSGGLAFCFSACDDHQTSADTTVS
;
A
#
# COMPACT_ATOMS: atom_id res chain seq x y z
N MET A 1 19.92 13.12 40.59
CA MET A 1 19.75 13.20 39.13
C MET A 1 19.65 11.77 38.63
N GLU A 2 18.44 11.24 38.57
CA GLU A 2 18.19 9.89 38.08
C GLU A 2 17.79 10.02 36.62
N SER A 3 18.72 9.69 35.73
CA SER A 3 18.47 9.64 34.29
C SER A 3 17.62 8.41 34.03
N SER A 4 16.30 8.62 33.94
CA SER A 4 15.36 7.58 33.53
C SER A 4 15.53 7.39 32.02
N SER A 5 16.29 6.37 31.62
CA SER A 5 16.37 5.93 30.23
C SER A 5 14.98 5.43 29.81
N LYS A 6 14.24 6.21 29.02
CA LYS A 6 13.08 5.70 28.29
C LYS A 6 13.58 4.56 27.42
N LEU A 7 13.24 3.32 27.75
CA LEU A 7 13.37 2.21 26.81
C LEU A 7 12.51 2.58 25.60
N SER A 8 13.14 2.88 24.46
CA SER A 8 12.47 2.96 23.17
C SER A 8 11.92 1.58 22.85
N HIS A 9 10.66 1.34 23.20
CA HIS A 9 9.97 0.14 22.76
C HIS A 9 9.76 0.27 21.26
N THR A 10 10.39 -0.61 20.49
CA THR A 10 10.09 -0.80 19.08
C THR A 10 8.62 -1.14 18.93
N ARG A 11 7.89 -0.35 18.13
CA ARG A 11 6.48 -0.58 17.86
C ARG A 11 6.34 -1.44 16.61
N ALA A 12 5.55 -2.51 16.71
CA ALA A 12 5.07 -3.27 15.57
C ALA A 12 3.57 -2.99 15.44
N GLU A 13 3.16 -2.41 14.32
CA GLU A 13 1.75 -2.14 14.03
C GLU A 13 1.34 -2.86 12.75
N TYR A 14 0.14 -3.44 12.79
CA TYR A 14 -0.38 -4.24 11.70
C TYR A 14 -1.81 -3.83 11.34
N ILE A 15 -2.03 -3.65 10.05
CA ILE A 15 -3.38 -3.52 9.49
C ILE A 15 -3.58 -4.62 8.47
N PHE A 16 -4.66 -5.36 8.62
CA PHE A 16 -5.19 -6.27 7.60
C PHE A 16 -6.47 -5.70 7.05
N ILE A 17 -6.54 -5.55 5.74
CA ILE A 17 -7.75 -5.17 5.04
C ILE A 17 -8.08 -6.30 4.09
N SER A 18 -9.30 -6.80 4.18
CA SER A 18 -9.90 -7.66 3.18
C SER A 18 -11.13 -6.98 2.58
N ASP A 19 -11.60 -7.49 1.45
CA ASP A 19 -12.92 -7.21 0.87
C ASP A 19 -14.08 -7.25 1.90
N THR A 20 -13.93 -8.04 2.96
CA THR A 20 -14.99 -8.31 3.94
C THR A 20 -14.77 -7.58 5.27
N PHE A 21 -13.53 -7.38 5.70
CA PHE A 21 -13.21 -6.74 6.98
C PHE A 21 -11.84 -6.06 7.00
N ALA A 22 -11.77 -4.92 7.65
CA ALA A 22 -10.54 -4.30 8.12
C ALA A 22 -10.29 -4.68 9.59
N TYR A 23 -9.14 -5.28 9.86
CA TYR A 23 -8.62 -5.52 11.19
C TYR A 23 -7.46 -4.56 11.44
N VAL A 24 -7.71 -3.60 12.31
CA VAL A 24 -6.69 -2.82 13.00
C VAL A 24 -6.59 -3.43 14.40
N GLU A 25 -5.39 -3.70 14.88
CA GLU A 25 -5.22 -4.28 16.21
C GLU A 25 -5.91 -3.37 17.25
N ASN A 26 -6.77 -3.98 18.09
CA ASN A 26 -7.52 -3.36 19.18
C ASN A 26 -8.80 -2.55 18.85
N GLU A 27 -9.89 -3.23 18.44
CA GLU A 27 -11.29 -3.11 18.96
C GLU A 27 -12.33 -3.72 17.98
N ARG A 28 -13.52 -4.10 18.45
CA ARG A 28 -14.61 -4.73 17.66
C ARG A 28 -15.75 -3.73 17.46
N GLU A 29 -15.77 -2.99 16.36
CA GLU A 29 -16.77 -1.93 16.09
C GLU A 29 -17.05 -1.72 14.57
N PRO A 30 -18.07 -0.94 14.17
CA PRO A 30 -18.40 -0.58 12.77
C PRO A 30 -17.24 0.02 11.96
N SER A 31 -16.16 0.43 12.63
CA SER A 31 -14.86 0.81 12.05
C SER A 31 -14.17 -0.30 11.25
N LYS A 32 -14.68 -1.54 11.28
CA LYS A 32 -14.14 -2.67 10.52
C LYS A 32 -14.69 -2.85 9.11
N ILE A 33 -15.74 -2.14 8.72
CA ILE A 33 -16.21 -2.22 7.33
C ILE A 33 -15.17 -1.49 6.46
N PRO A 34 -14.61 -2.13 5.41
CA PRO A 34 -13.55 -1.56 4.58
C PRO A 34 -14.10 -0.52 3.60
N THR A 35 -14.79 0.49 4.12
CA THR A 35 -15.19 1.68 3.36
C THR A 35 -13.98 2.55 3.05
N LYS A 36 -14.07 3.38 2.00
CA LYS A 36 -12.99 4.28 1.60
C LYS A 36 -12.52 5.12 2.78
N GLN A 37 -13.46 5.68 3.53
CA GLN A 37 -13.15 6.50 4.70
C GLN A 37 -12.43 5.71 5.80
N ASN A 38 -12.84 4.47 6.08
CA ASN A 38 -12.23 3.65 7.12
C ASN A 38 -10.82 3.19 6.73
N ILE A 39 -10.62 2.78 5.47
CA ILE A 39 -9.30 2.43 4.95
C ILE A 39 -8.35 3.64 5.07
N ARG A 40 -8.78 4.84 4.65
CA ARG A 40 -7.97 6.07 4.79
C ARG A 40 -7.59 6.39 6.23
N LYS A 41 -8.52 6.20 7.17
CA LYS A 41 -8.24 6.39 8.61
C LYS A 41 -7.23 5.36 9.11
N ALA A 42 -7.38 4.10 8.70
CA ALA A 42 -6.48 3.03 9.07
C ALA A 42 -5.06 3.29 8.55
N LEU A 43 -4.90 3.66 7.27
CA LEU A 43 -3.61 4.04 6.67
C LEU A 43 -2.93 5.19 7.44
N LYS A 44 -3.69 6.26 7.75
CA LYS A 44 -3.16 7.38 8.55
C LYS A 44 -2.74 6.97 9.95
N TRP A 45 -3.50 6.08 10.58
CA TRP A 45 -3.18 5.55 11.90
C TRP A 45 -1.90 4.70 11.87
N LEU A 46 -1.67 3.92 10.81
CA LEU A 46 -0.49 3.06 10.67
C LEU A 46 0.81 3.84 10.84
N VAL A 47 0.89 5.00 10.22
CA VAL A 47 2.07 5.86 10.24
C VAL A 47 2.06 6.90 11.36
N TYR A 48 0.98 6.97 12.15
CA TYR A 48 0.83 7.99 13.17
C TYR A 48 1.84 7.78 14.31
N GLY A 49 2.72 8.77 14.48
CA GLY A 49 3.69 8.80 15.57
C GLY A 49 4.92 7.93 15.37
N CYS A 50 5.14 7.36 14.18
CA CYS A 50 6.28 6.48 13.89
C CYS A 50 7.63 7.10 14.26
N GLN A 51 8.46 6.29 14.90
CA GLN A 51 9.81 6.64 15.34
C GLN A 51 10.85 5.75 14.66
N PRO A 52 12.12 6.20 14.57
CA PRO A 52 13.21 5.35 14.13
C PRO A 52 13.24 4.03 14.92
N GLY A 53 13.28 2.90 14.19
CA GLY A 53 13.22 1.55 14.75
C GLY A 53 11.87 0.85 14.55
N ASP A 54 10.79 1.59 14.26
CA ASP A 54 9.46 1.01 14.08
C ASP A 54 9.36 0.17 12.79
N SER A 55 8.59 -0.92 12.88
CA SER A 55 8.30 -1.81 11.77
C SER A 55 6.79 -1.92 11.57
N LEU A 56 6.32 -1.38 10.46
CA LEU A 56 4.91 -1.29 10.09
C LEU A 56 4.59 -2.39 9.09
N VAL A 57 3.36 -2.89 9.15
CA VAL A 57 2.86 -3.85 8.18
C VAL A 57 1.49 -3.42 7.67
N PHE A 58 1.38 -3.35 6.35
CA PHE A 58 0.14 -3.09 5.63
C PHE A 58 -0.21 -4.31 4.79
N HIS A 59 -1.32 -4.98 5.11
CA HIS A 59 -1.83 -6.06 4.31
C HIS A 59 -3.17 -5.68 3.68
N PHE A 60 -3.29 -5.86 2.37
CA PHE A 60 -4.55 -5.72 1.65
C PHE A 60 -4.81 -6.97 0.80
N SER A 61 -6.03 -7.50 0.86
CA SER A 61 -6.50 -8.55 -0.05
C SER A 61 -7.89 -8.19 -0.56
N GLY A 62 -8.08 -8.16 -1.88
CA GLY A 62 -9.36 -7.78 -2.47
C GLY A 62 -9.23 -7.30 -3.90
N HIS A 63 -10.21 -6.50 -4.33
CA HIS A 63 -10.20 -5.96 -5.69
C HIS A 63 -9.24 -4.78 -5.82
N GLY A 64 -8.38 -4.88 -6.84
CA GLY A 64 -7.62 -3.76 -7.37
C GLY A 64 -8.06 -3.48 -8.81
N THR A 65 -7.91 -2.25 -9.23
CA THR A 65 -8.27 -1.77 -10.57
C THR A 65 -7.21 -0.79 -11.06
N ARG A 66 -7.30 -0.44 -12.33
CA ARG A 66 -6.60 0.71 -12.90
C ARG A 66 -7.57 1.79 -13.31
N GLN A 67 -7.12 3.03 -13.28
CA GLN A 67 -7.84 4.17 -13.83
C GLN A 67 -6.88 5.02 -14.68
N LYS A 68 -7.43 5.83 -15.58
CA LYS A 68 -6.60 6.68 -16.44
C LYS A 68 -5.88 7.72 -15.58
N ASP A 69 -4.56 7.79 -15.71
CA ASP A 69 -3.76 8.84 -15.10
C ASP A 69 -4.04 10.18 -15.83
N TYR A 70 -4.39 11.19 -15.04
CA TYR A 70 -4.62 12.56 -15.51
C TYR A 70 -3.48 13.52 -15.18
N ASN A 71 -2.64 13.21 -14.19
CA ASN A 71 -1.52 14.03 -13.76
C ASN A 71 -0.22 13.69 -14.54
N HIS A 72 -0.21 12.56 -15.24
CA HIS A 72 0.89 12.04 -16.08
C HIS A 72 2.16 11.74 -15.28
N ASP A 73 2.01 11.30 -14.04
CA ASP A 73 3.13 10.87 -13.21
C ASP A 73 3.49 9.40 -13.38
N GLU A 74 2.57 8.60 -13.92
CA GLU A 74 2.77 7.19 -14.24
C GLU A 74 3.39 6.97 -15.63
N VAL A 75 4.33 6.02 -15.69
CA VAL A 75 5.11 5.75 -16.92
C VAL A 75 4.25 5.13 -18.02
N ASP A 76 3.25 4.35 -17.64
CA ASP A 76 2.33 3.68 -18.57
C ASP A 76 0.98 4.42 -18.73
N GLY A 77 0.77 5.48 -17.96
CA GLY A 77 -0.40 6.36 -18.04
C GLY A 77 -1.66 5.83 -17.33
N PHE A 78 -1.51 4.94 -16.34
CA PHE A 78 -2.62 4.47 -15.51
C PHE A 78 -2.26 4.49 -14.03
N ASP A 79 -3.14 5.03 -13.18
CA ASP A 79 -3.04 4.86 -11.73
C ASP A 79 -3.57 3.47 -11.35
N GLU A 80 -2.85 2.76 -10.50
CA GLU A 80 -3.38 1.65 -9.74
C GLU A 80 -4.30 2.14 -8.63
N ALA A 81 -5.31 1.35 -8.30
CA ALA A 81 -6.21 1.68 -7.21
C ALA A 81 -6.73 0.44 -6.48
N LEU A 82 -6.91 0.60 -5.17
CA LEU A 82 -7.64 -0.34 -4.33
C LEU A 82 -9.14 0.00 -4.40
N CYS A 83 -10.00 -1.01 -4.43
CA CYS A 83 -11.45 -0.84 -4.41
C CYS A 83 -11.99 -1.05 -2.98
N PRO A 84 -12.39 0.01 -2.26
CA PRO A 84 -13.14 -0.14 -1.01
C PRO A 84 -14.51 -0.77 -1.25
N LEU A 85 -15.19 -1.20 -0.18
CA LEU A 85 -16.52 -1.80 -0.29
C LEU A 85 -17.57 -0.84 -0.89
N ASP A 86 -17.42 0.47 -0.66
CA ASP A 86 -18.28 1.53 -1.14
C ASP A 86 -17.72 2.25 -2.37
N HIS A 87 -16.84 1.60 -3.14
CA HIS A 87 -16.17 2.21 -4.29
C HIS A 87 -17.14 2.69 -5.39
N GLU A 88 -18.32 2.08 -5.52
CA GLU A 88 -19.33 2.52 -6.49
C GLU A 88 -19.86 3.92 -6.20
N THR A 89 -19.90 4.33 -4.93
CA THR A 89 -20.40 5.65 -4.50
C THR A 89 -19.29 6.62 -4.14
N GLU A 90 -18.21 6.14 -3.50
CA GLU A 90 -17.12 6.97 -2.97
C GLU A 90 -15.84 6.92 -3.84
N GLY A 91 -15.82 6.07 -4.86
CA GLY A 91 -14.68 5.84 -5.76
C GLY A 91 -13.57 4.97 -5.15
N ASN A 92 -12.51 4.75 -5.93
CA ASN A 92 -11.36 3.94 -5.53
C ASN A 92 -10.34 4.76 -4.70
N ILE A 93 -9.36 4.09 -4.09
CA ILE A 93 -8.20 4.71 -3.45
C ILE A 93 -7.00 4.48 -4.36
N ILE A 94 -6.52 5.53 -5.01
CA ILE A 94 -5.38 5.46 -5.94
C ILE A 94 -4.04 5.33 -5.21
N ASP A 95 -3.08 4.71 -5.87
CA ASP A 95 -1.67 4.57 -5.48
C ASP A 95 -1.02 5.87 -4.98
N ASP A 96 -1.24 7.00 -5.66
CA ASP A 96 -0.75 8.33 -5.26
C ASP A 96 -1.18 8.68 -3.83
N GLU A 97 -2.46 8.41 -3.53
CA GLU A 97 -3.05 8.66 -2.22
C GLU A 97 -2.45 7.73 -1.16
N ILE A 98 -2.19 6.48 -1.53
CA ILE A 98 -1.58 5.48 -0.65
C ILE A 98 -0.12 5.86 -0.38
N ASN A 99 0.65 6.20 -1.42
CA ASN A 99 2.04 6.62 -1.34
C ASN A 99 2.19 7.87 -0.45
N ASP A 100 1.37 8.91 -0.69
CA ASP A 100 1.32 10.11 0.13
C ASP A 100 1.03 9.82 1.60
N THR A 101 0.17 8.84 1.86
CA THR A 101 -0.28 8.53 3.22
C THR A 101 0.70 7.65 3.98
N ILE A 102 1.26 6.60 3.37
CA ILE A 102 2.05 5.60 4.10
C ILE A 102 3.50 5.40 3.62
N VAL A 103 3.89 5.92 2.46
CA VAL A 103 5.25 5.77 1.92
C VAL A 103 6.08 7.03 2.14
N LYS A 104 5.63 8.19 1.63
CA LYS A 104 6.37 9.47 1.77
C LYS A 104 6.68 9.83 3.23
N PRO A 105 5.78 9.60 4.22
CA PRO A 105 6.04 9.97 5.60
C PRO A 105 7.09 9.10 6.33
N LEU A 106 7.54 7.98 5.73
CA LEU A 106 8.49 7.08 6.38
C LEU A 106 9.86 7.76 6.57
N THR A 107 10.20 8.03 7.82
CA THR A 107 11.44 8.70 8.20
C THR A 107 12.57 7.70 8.40
N ARG A 108 13.81 8.21 8.47
CA ARG A 108 14.99 7.35 8.64
C ARG A 108 14.85 6.41 9.84
N GLY A 109 14.99 5.12 9.56
CA GLY A 109 14.92 4.05 10.57
C GLY A 109 13.54 3.42 10.71
N THR A 110 12.49 3.93 10.07
CA THR A 110 11.20 3.21 9.97
C THR A 110 11.22 2.25 8.79
N THR A 111 10.53 1.11 8.93
CA THR A 111 10.37 0.14 7.84
C THR A 111 8.89 -0.17 7.65
N LEU A 112 8.39 -0.11 6.42
CA LEU A 112 7.07 -0.58 6.02
C LEU A 112 7.20 -1.88 5.22
N HIS A 113 6.42 -2.89 5.60
CA HIS A 113 6.24 -4.12 4.82
C HIS A 113 4.79 -4.16 4.33
N ALA A 114 4.59 -4.05 3.02
CA ALA A 114 3.30 -4.15 2.40
C ALA A 114 3.13 -5.52 1.72
N ILE A 115 1.96 -6.12 1.91
CA ILE A 115 1.55 -7.37 1.28
C ILE A 115 0.22 -7.11 0.60
N ILE A 116 0.20 -7.15 -0.72
CA ILE A 116 -0.97 -6.77 -1.51
C ILE A 116 -1.38 -7.95 -2.38
N ASP A 117 -2.53 -8.52 -2.06
CA ASP A 117 -3.17 -9.60 -2.80
C ASP A 117 -4.38 -9.04 -3.57
N ALA A 118 -4.09 -8.36 -4.67
CA ALA A 118 -5.09 -7.74 -5.55
C ALA A 118 -4.62 -7.74 -7.01
N CYS A 119 -5.53 -7.63 -7.96
CA CYS A 119 -5.18 -7.38 -9.37
C CYS A 119 -4.54 -5.98 -9.52
N TYR A 120 -3.57 -5.83 -10.43
CA TYR A 120 -2.87 -4.56 -10.67
C TYR A 120 -2.23 -3.99 -9.39
N SER A 121 -1.55 -4.83 -8.62
CA SER A 121 -1.01 -4.48 -7.30
C SER A 121 0.51 -4.30 -7.27
N GLY A 122 1.20 -4.57 -8.38
CA GLY A 122 2.66 -4.49 -8.46
C GLY A 122 3.22 -3.09 -8.20
N THR A 123 2.44 -2.07 -8.51
CA THR A 123 2.82 -0.66 -8.41
C THR A 123 1.93 0.16 -7.46
N VAL A 124 1.02 -0.46 -6.70
CA VAL A 124 0.05 0.24 -5.81
C VAL A 124 0.65 1.13 -4.69
N LEU A 125 1.97 1.05 -4.49
CA LEU A 125 2.72 1.89 -3.55
C LEU A 125 3.65 2.90 -4.24
N ASP A 126 3.68 2.98 -5.58
CA ASP A 126 4.58 3.80 -6.38
C ASP A 126 6.05 3.72 -5.97
N LEU A 127 6.51 2.49 -5.71
CA LEU A 127 7.90 2.28 -5.34
C LEU A 127 8.81 2.42 -6.57
N PRO A 128 9.97 3.08 -6.44
CA PRO A 128 10.83 3.42 -7.58
C PRO A 128 11.48 2.21 -8.26
N PHE A 129 11.52 1.05 -7.60
CA PHE A 129 12.15 -0.16 -8.10
C PHE A 129 11.18 -1.32 -7.98
N VAL A 130 10.87 -1.94 -9.12
CA VAL A 130 9.97 -3.09 -9.19
C VAL A 130 10.78 -4.30 -9.63
N CYS A 131 10.63 -5.41 -8.90
CA CYS A 131 11.21 -6.69 -9.27
C CYS A 131 10.09 -7.62 -9.72
N ARG A 132 10.11 -8.02 -10.98
CA ARG A 132 9.16 -8.99 -11.53
C ARG A 132 9.84 -10.34 -11.64
N MET A 133 9.14 -11.40 -11.19
CA MET A 133 9.60 -12.77 -11.34
C MET A 133 8.67 -13.51 -12.30
N ASN A 134 9.24 -14.06 -13.37
CA ASN A 134 8.48 -14.82 -14.35
C ASN A 134 8.25 -16.28 -13.90
N LYS A 135 7.42 -17.03 -14.64
CA LYS A 135 7.09 -18.44 -14.34
C LYS A 135 8.30 -19.37 -14.37
N GLU A 136 9.35 -19.00 -15.08
CA GLU A 136 10.63 -19.74 -15.14
C GLU A 136 11.58 -19.39 -13.98
N GLY A 137 11.16 -18.55 -13.04
CA GLY A 137 11.97 -18.14 -11.87
C GLY A 137 13.05 -17.11 -12.19
N ARG A 138 12.99 -16.45 -13.35
CA ARG A 138 13.89 -15.34 -13.71
C ARG A 138 13.33 -14.03 -13.17
N TYR A 139 14.21 -13.20 -12.64
CA TYR A 139 13.87 -11.87 -12.14
C TYR A 139 14.35 -10.77 -13.08
N THR A 140 13.53 -9.74 -13.24
CA THR A 140 13.85 -8.50 -13.96
C THR A 140 13.58 -7.31 -13.06
N TRP A 141 14.50 -6.34 -13.07
CA TRP A 141 14.37 -5.09 -12.33
C TRP A 141 13.96 -3.97 -13.27
N GLU A 142 12.90 -3.26 -12.90
CA GLU A 142 12.38 -2.09 -13.59
C GLU A 142 12.61 -0.85 -12.73
N ASP A 143 13.03 0.22 -13.39
CA ASP A 143 13.22 1.54 -12.78
C ASP A 143 12.01 2.41 -13.14
N GLN A 144 11.11 2.61 -12.18
CA GLN A 144 9.86 3.35 -12.34
C GLN A 144 10.00 4.82 -11.90
N ARG A 145 11.23 5.32 -11.77
CA ARG A 145 11.47 6.69 -11.27
C ARG A 145 11.08 7.74 -12.31
N ASN A 146 10.08 8.56 -11.97
CA ASN A 146 9.80 9.81 -12.67
C ASN A 146 10.55 10.99 -11.98
N PRO A 147 11.47 11.70 -12.64
CA PRO A 147 12.22 12.79 -12.01
C PRO A 147 11.36 14.02 -11.72
N LEU A 148 10.17 14.13 -12.32
CA LEU A 148 9.24 15.25 -12.10
C LEU A 148 8.37 15.06 -10.84
N PHE A 149 8.18 13.81 -10.40
CA PHE A 149 7.27 13.47 -9.31
C PHE A 149 8.01 12.71 -8.20
N TYR A 150 7.95 13.24 -6.99
CA TYR A 150 8.65 12.66 -5.84
C TYR A 150 7.75 11.64 -5.12
N LYS A 151 7.86 10.36 -5.49
CA LYS A 151 7.09 9.24 -4.92
C LYS A 151 7.89 8.34 -3.95
N ARG A 152 8.86 8.91 -3.22
CA ARG A 152 9.81 8.15 -2.37
C ARG A 152 9.62 8.41 -0.88
N THR A 153 10.14 7.50 -0.06
CA THR A 153 10.21 7.66 1.40
C THR A 153 11.04 8.88 1.80
N SER A 154 10.80 9.40 3.02
CA SER A 154 11.61 10.45 3.66
C SER A 154 12.84 9.89 4.40
N GLY A 155 13.45 8.83 3.83
CA GLY A 155 14.64 8.17 4.37
C GLY A 155 14.40 6.85 5.10
N GLY A 156 13.13 6.45 5.28
CA GLY A 156 12.75 5.11 5.73
C GLY A 156 12.84 4.06 4.62
N LEU A 157 12.46 2.83 4.93
CA LEU A 157 12.41 1.71 3.99
C LEU A 157 10.96 1.27 3.74
N ALA A 158 10.64 0.91 2.51
CA ALA A 158 9.36 0.33 2.14
C ALA A 158 9.60 -0.88 1.22
N PHE A 159 8.98 -2.00 1.56
CA PHE A 159 8.96 -3.22 0.76
C PHE A 159 7.52 -3.54 0.41
N CYS A 160 7.25 -3.89 -0.84
CA CYS A 160 5.95 -4.36 -1.30
C CYS A 160 6.09 -5.77 -1.87
N PHE A 161 5.19 -6.67 -1.46
CA PHE A 161 5.04 -8.00 -2.02
C PHE A 161 3.65 -8.10 -2.63
N SER A 162 3.57 -8.23 -3.95
CA SER A 162 2.30 -8.37 -4.68
C SER A 162 2.14 -9.78 -5.23
N ALA A 163 0.88 -10.25 -5.30
CA ALA A 163 0.55 -11.59 -5.79
C ALA A 163 0.09 -11.61 -7.27
N CYS A 164 -0.12 -10.46 -7.91
CA CYS A 164 -0.61 -10.36 -9.29
C CYS A 164 0.28 -9.45 -10.13
N ASP A 165 0.51 -9.85 -11.39
CA ASP A 165 1.23 -9.05 -12.38
C ASP A 165 0.26 -8.06 -13.02
N ASP A 166 0.66 -6.80 -13.21
CA ASP A 166 -0.20 -5.68 -13.65
C ASP A 166 -0.75 -5.84 -15.08
N HIS A 167 -0.47 -6.98 -15.73
CA HIS A 167 -0.87 -7.33 -17.09
C HIS A 167 -1.92 -8.44 -17.16
N GLN A 168 -2.45 -8.93 -16.04
CA GLN A 168 -3.51 -9.93 -16.06
C GLN A 168 -4.90 -9.27 -16.08
N THR A 169 -5.42 -9.05 -17.27
CA THR A 169 -6.86 -8.87 -17.47
C THR A 169 -7.55 -10.17 -17.06
N SER A 170 -8.36 -10.14 -16.00
CA SER A 170 -9.28 -11.23 -15.67
C SER A 170 -10.25 -11.39 -16.84
N ALA A 171 -10.02 -12.39 -17.68
CA ALA A 171 -10.98 -12.79 -18.70
C ALA A 171 -12.19 -13.37 -17.96
N ASP A 172 -13.30 -12.63 -17.97
CA ASP A 172 -14.60 -13.14 -17.56
C ASP A 172 -14.86 -14.48 -18.25
N THR A 173 -14.99 -15.54 -17.46
CA THR A 173 -15.44 -16.82 -17.97
C THR A 173 -16.94 -16.69 -18.22
N THR A 174 -17.33 -16.47 -19.48
CA THR A 174 -18.73 -16.64 -19.89
C THR A 174 -19.06 -18.13 -19.77
N VAL A 175 -19.81 -18.47 -18.72
CA VAL A 175 -20.39 -19.81 -18.59
C VAL A 175 -21.42 -19.95 -19.71
N SER A 176 -21.18 -20.92 -20.58
CA SER A 176 -22.09 -21.30 -21.68
C SER A 176 -23.27 -22.11 -21.16
#